data_AF-A0A970NBD9-F1
#
_entry.id   AF-A0A970NBD9-F1
#
_cell.length_a   1.000
_cell.length_b   1.000
_cell.length_c   1.000
_cell.angle_alpha   90.00
_cell.angle_beta   90.00
_cell.angle_gamma   90.00
#
_symmetry.space_group_name_H-M   'P 1'
#
loop_
_entity.id
_entity.type
_entity.pdbx_description
1 polymer ?
#
loop_
_entity_poly.entity_id
_entity_poly.type
_entity_poly.pdbx_seq_one_letter_code
_entity_poly.pdbx_strand_id
1 'polypeptide(L)'
;MAAPSYFSLILGNIACAQADLLHIGVMISALPAQSVFSLGGVGDSQLPVNSLAISMGYGVTVGIEDNYWYDRARTKLATNPDLVERIQGFCIANEKDIMTPAELRTILGLKKGYGSYGVA
;
A
#
# COMPACT_ATOMS: atom_id res chain seq x y z
N MET A 1 13.10 -5.26 -16.72
CA MET A 1 11.65 -5.00 -16.57
C MET A 1 11.34 -3.73 -17.36
N ALA A 2 10.30 -3.73 -18.19
CA ALA A 2 9.91 -2.51 -18.91
C ALA A 2 9.23 -1.55 -17.91
N ALA A 3 9.67 -0.29 -17.89
CA ALA A 3 9.06 0.75 -17.08
C ALA A 3 7.74 1.22 -17.70
N PRO A 4 6.77 1.67 -16.88
CA PRO A 4 6.79 1.69 -15.41
C PRO A 4 6.36 0.34 -14.81
N SER A 5 7.12 -0.13 -13.81
CA SER A 5 6.80 -1.35 -13.06
C SER A 5 6.21 -0.97 -11.70
N TYR A 6 5.16 -1.68 -11.28
CA TYR A 6 4.53 -1.52 -9.96
C TYR A 6 5.03 -2.59 -9.00
N PHE A 7 5.48 -2.19 -7.81
CA PHE A 7 5.95 -3.09 -6.76
C PHE A 7 5.07 -2.99 -5.52
N SER A 8 4.55 -4.13 -5.05
CA SER A 8 3.92 -4.20 -3.73
C SER A 8 4.92 -4.77 -2.73
N LEU A 9 5.36 -3.95 -1.77
CA LEU A 9 6.30 -4.37 -0.74
C LEU A 9 5.53 -4.78 0.52
N ILE A 10 5.49 -6.10 0.78
CA ILE A 10 4.73 -6.68 1.90
C ILE A 10 5.68 -7.01 3.05
N LEU A 11 5.34 -6.53 4.25
CA LEU A 11 6.18 -6.58 5.44
C LEU A 11 5.50 -7.27 6.62
N GLY A 12 6.29 -7.87 7.51
CA GLY A 12 5.80 -8.46 8.76
C GLY A 12 5.38 -9.92 8.65
N ASN A 13 5.71 -10.59 7.54
CA ASN A 13 5.63 -12.05 7.45
C ASN A 13 6.80 -12.67 8.23
N ILE A 14 6.53 -13.70 9.05
CA ILE A 14 7.51 -14.40 9.89
C ILE A 14 8.76 -14.91 9.13
N ALA A 15 8.63 -15.19 7.83
CA ALA A 15 9.69 -15.73 7.01
C ALA A 15 10.26 -14.75 5.96
N CYS A 16 9.80 -13.49 5.92
CA CYS A 16 10.20 -12.51 4.91
C CYS A 16 10.72 -11.20 5.55
N ALA A 17 10.68 -10.09 4.80
CA ALA A 17 11.01 -8.77 5.31
C ALA A 17 10.14 -8.41 6.52
N GLN A 18 10.78 -7.90 7.57
CA GLN A 18 10.08 -7.50 8.80
C GLN A 18 9.58 -6.06 8.69
N ALA A 19 8.55 -5.73 9.47
CA ALA A 19 7.93 -4.40 9.49
C ALA A 19 8.76 -3.39 10.31
N ASP A 20 10.00 -3.16 9.89
CA ASP A 20 10.93 -2.20 10.48
C ASP A 20 11.53 -1.27 9.41
N LEU A 21 12.09 -0.14 9.87
CA LEU A 21 12.62 0.90 8.99
C LEU A 21 13.81 0.42 8.15
N LEU A 22 14.61 -0.52 8.66
CA LEU A 22 15.81 -0.99 7.98
C LEU A 22 15.43 -1.85 6.77
N HIS A 23 14.53 -2.81 6.96
CA HIS A 23 14.01 -3.61 5.85
C HIS A 23 13.28 -2.77 4.82
N ILE A 24 12.42 -1.83 5.25
CA ILE A 24 11.73 -0.91 4.34
C ILE A 24 12.74 -0.11 3.52
N GLY A 25 13.72 0.51 4.18
CA GLY A 25 14.74 1.33 3.51
C GLY A 25 15.55 0.54 2.49
N VAL A 26 16.02 -0.66 2.84
CA VAL A 26 16.76 -1.54 1.93
C VAL A 26 15.91 -1.93 0.73
N MET A 27 14.66 -2.34 0.94
CA MET A 27 13.76 -2.72 -0.16
C MET A 27 13.50 -1.56 -1.13
N ILE A 28 13.19 -0.36 -0.61
CA ILE A 28 12.98 0.84 -1.44
C ILE A 28 14.25 1.20 -2.22
N SER A 29 15.42 1.14 -1.56
CA SER A 29 16.70 1.45 -2.21
C SER A 29 17.09 0.48 -3.34
N ALA A 30 16.58 -0.75 -3.28
CA ALA A 30 16.84 -1.79 -4.26
C ALA A 30 15.90 -1.73 -5.47
N LEU A 31 14.87 -0.88 -5.44
CA LEU A 31 13.93 -0.74 -6.55
C LEU A 31 14.62 -0.10 -7.78
N PRO A 32 14.27 -0.57 -9.00
CA PRO A 32 14.69 0.11 -10.22
C PRO A 32 14.24 1.57 -10.23
N ALA A 33 14.99 2.43 -10.92
CA ALA A 33 14.61 3.83 -11.09
C ALA A 33 13.21 3.93 -11.75
N GLN A 34 12.42 4.94 -11.34
CA GLN A 34 11.06 5.21 -11.83
C GLN A 34 10.04 4.10 -11.51
N SER A 35 10.32 3.27 -10.49
CA SER A 35 9.33 2.32 -9.97
C SER A 35 8.22 3.04 -9.22
N VAL A 36 6.98 2.58 -9.42
CA VAL A 36 5.84 2.91 -8.56
C VAL A 36 5.74 1.82 -7.52
N PHE A 37 5.50 2.15 -6.26
CA PHE A 37 5.39 1.13 -5.22
C PHE A 37 4.41 1.50 -4.11
N SER A 38 3.97 0.47 -3.40
CA SER A 38 3.22 0.58 -2.16
C SER A 38 3.87 -0.24 -1.05
N LEU A 39 3.58 0.13 0.20
CA LEU A 39 3.88 -0.67 1.37
C LEU A 39 2.60 -1.30 1.92
N GLY A 40 2.67 -2.56 2.34
CA GLY A 40 1.60 -3.26 3.04
C GLY A 40 2.16 -4.06 4.21
N GLY A 41 1.45 -4.08 5.34
CA GLY A 41 1.84 -4.85 6.52
C GLY A 41 0.90 -6.02 6.78
N VAL A 42 1.45 -7.17 7.16
CA VAL A 42 0.68 -8.37 7.51
C VAL A 42 0.25 -8.34 8.98
N GLY A 43 -1.03 -8.62 9.24
CA GLY A 43 -1.62 -8.72 10.57
C GLY A 43 -1.45 -7.43 11.39
N ASP A 44 -0.87 -7.59 12.58
CA ASP A 44 -0.62 -6.48 13.51
C ASP A 44 0.33 -5.41 12.92
N SER A 45 1.06 -5.72 11.85
CA SER A 45 1.94 -4.77 11.15
C SER A 45 1.21 -3.87 10.16
N GLN A 46 -0.04 -4.19 9.77
CA GLN A 46 -0.77 -3.44 8.75
C GLN A 46 -0.89 -1.95 9.09
N LEU A 47 -1.36 -1.65 10.29
CA LEU A 47 -1.60 -0.26 10.71
C LEU A 47 -0.30 0.55 10.79
N PRO A 48 0.76 0.12 11.49
CA PRO A 48 2.03 0.85 11.52
C PRO A 48 2.66 1.08 10.14
N VAL A 49 2.68 0.05 9.27
CA VAL A 49 3.27 0.16 7.93
C VAL A 49 2.48 1.15 7.07
N ASN A 50 1.15 1.09 7.10
CA ASN A 50 0.30 2.00 6.34
C ASN A 50 0.44 3.44 6.83
N SER A 51 0.50 3.66 8.14
CA SER A 51 0.72 5.00 8.71
C SER A 51 2.07 5.59 8.30
N LEU A 52 3.15 4.79 8.34
CA LEU A 52 4.47 5.22 7.89
C LEU A 52 4.47 5.55 6.40
N ALA A 53 3.89 4.68 5.56
CA ALA A 53 3.83 4.88 4.12
C ALA A 53 3.17 6.22 3.77
N ILE A 54 2.02 6.52 4.38
CA ILE A 54 1.29 7.79 4.13
C ILE A 54 2.11 9.00 4.58
N SER A 55 2.71 8.93 5.78
CA SER A 55 3.52 10.02 6.32
C SER A 55 4.72 10.34 5.41
N MET A 56 5.31 9.32 4.80
CA MET A 56 6.44 9.46 3.87
C MET A 56 6.02 9.74 2.42
N GLY A 57 4.72 9.76 2.11
CA GLY A 57 4.20 9.99 0.76
C GLY A 57 4.34 8.78 -0.18
N TYR A 58 4.41 7.57 0.36
CA TYR A 58 4.41 6.31 -0.39
C TYR A 58 3.00 5.75 -0.59
N GLY A 59 2.84 4.87 -1.58
CA GLY A 59 1.59 4.14 -1.78
C GLY A 59 1.29 3.16 -0.64
N VAL A 60 0.02 2.81 -0.48
CA VAL A 60 -0.45 1.89 0.58
C VAL A 60 -1.20 0.71 -0.04
N THR A 61 -0.94 -0.48 0.48
CA THR A 61 -1.78 -1.66 0.27
C THR A 61 -2.50 -1.98 1.58
N VAL A 62 -3.82 -2.14 1.49
CA VAL A 62 -4.66 -2.45 2.65
C VAL A 62 -5.80 -3.37 2.22
N GLY A 63 -6.19 -4.27 3.11
CA GLY A 63 -7.36 -5.11 2.93
C GLY A 63 -7.50 -6.14 4.04
N ILE A 64 -8.65 -6.80 4.07
CA ILE A 64 -8.90 -7.92 4.98
C ILE A 64 -8.04 -9.15 4.65
N GLU A 65 -7.46 -9.21 3.44
CA GLU A 65 -6.44 -10.20 3.07
C GLU A 65 -5.24 -10.14 4.01
N ASP A 66 -4.79 -8.92 4.34
CA ASP A 66 -3.60 -8.71 5.16
C ASP A 66 -3.91 -8.73 6.65
N ASN A 67 -5.10 -8.24 7.07
CA ASN A 67 -5.51 -8.21 8.47
C ASN A 67 -7.03 -8.25 8.66
N TYR A 68 -7.50 -9.28 9.36
CA TYR A 68 -8.92 -9.47 9.67
C TYR A 68 -9.43 -8.60 10.83
N TRP A 69 -8.55 -8.00 11.63
CA TRP A 69 -8.92 -7.22 12.82
C TRP A 69 -8.78 -5.72 12.58
N TYR A 70 -9.80 -4.95 12.95
CA TYR A 70 -9.74 -3.49 12.86
C TYR A 70 -8.80 -2.93 13.93
N ASP A 71 -8.84 -3.46 15.15
CA ASP A 71 -8.06 -2.99 16.29
C ASP A 71 -7.11 -4.07 16.82
N ARG A 72 -6.03 -3.63 17.48
CA ARG A 72 -5.01 -4.53 18.04
C ARG A 72 -5.54 -5.40 19.19
N ALA A 73 -6.58 -4.94 19.90
CA ALA A 73 -7.22 -5.70 20.96
C ALA A 73 -8.18 -6.77 20.42
N ARG A 74 -8.36 -6.85 19.09
CA ARG A 74 -9.19 -7.82 18.38
C ARG A 74 -10.64 -7.79 18.84
N THR A 75 -11.17 -6.59 19.07
CA THR A 75 -12.55 -6.38 19.52
C THR A 75 -13.52 -6.20 18.35
N LYS A 76 -13.04 -5.74 17.19
CA LYS A 76 -13.82 -5.54 15.97
C LYS A 76 -13.15 -6.23 14.77
N LEU A 77 -13.92 -7.05 14.05
CA LEU A 77 -13.52 -7.54 12.71
C LEU A 77 -13.53 -6.39 11.71
N ALA A 78 -12.51 -6.32 10.86
CA ALA A 78 -12.41 -5.33 9.81
C ALA A 78 -13.27 -5.69 8.60
N THR A 79 -13.83 -4.69 7.94
CA THR A 79 -14.31 -4.79 6.56
C THR A 79 -13.36 -4.01 5.63
N ASN A 80 -13.32 -4.34 4.34
CA ASN A 80 -12.53 -3.56 3.38
C ASN A 80 -12.92 -2.06 3.38
N PRO A 81 -14.21 -1.68 3.42
CA PRO A 81 -14.60 -0.28 3.59
C PRO A 81 -14.04 0.36 4.86
N ASP A 82 -14.13 -0.29 6.03
CA ASP A 82 -13.57 0.25 7.29
C ASP A 82 -12.06 0.58 7.17
N LEU A 83 -11.33 -0.32 6.51
CA LEU A 83 -9.88 -0.16 6.32
C LEU A 83 -9.56 0.95 5.34
N VAL A 84 -10.30 1.05 4.23
CA VAL A 84 -10.15 2.15 3.27
C VAL A 84 -10.48 3.50 3.90
N GLU A 85 -11.58 3.60 4.66
CA GLU A 85 -11.97 4.82 5.38
C GLU A 85 -10.88 5.24 6.38
N ARG A 86 -10.26 4.29 7.08
CA ARG A 86 -9.13 4.59 7.95
C ARG A 86 -7.94 5.18 7.18
N ILE A 87 -7.59 4.61 6.03
CA ILE A 87 -6.52 5.15 5.17
C ILE A 87 -6.87 6.56 4.69
N GLN A 88 -8.12 6.82 4.30
CA GLN A 88 -8.59 8.16 3.93
C GLN A 88 -8.38 9.17 5.07
N GLY A 89 -8.74 8.79 6.30
CA GLY A 89 -8.51 9.61 7.49
C GLY A 89 -7.03 9.96 7.70
N PHE A 90 -6.12 9.00 7.50
CA PHE A 90 -4.67 9.26 7.58
C PHE A 90 -4.16 10.14 6.45
N CYS A 91 -4.64 9.97 5.22
CA CYS A 91 -4.27 10.86 4.11
C CYS A 91 -4.68 12.29 4.40
N ILE A 92 -5.92 12.51 4.87
CA ILE A 92 -6.41 13.85 5.27
C ILE A 92 -5.54 14.44 6.38
N ALA A 93 -5.23 13.66 7.42
CA ALA A 93 -4.41 14.11 8.54
C ALA A 93 -2.96 14.45 8.16
N ASN A 94 -2.44 13.90 7.06
CA ASN A 94 -1.09 14.17 6.54
C ASN A 94 -1.12 15.12 5.32
N GLU A 95 -2.24 15.78 5.06
CA GLU A 95 -2.42 16.70 3.92
C GLU A 95 -2.04 16.06 2.58
N LYS A 96 -2.46 14.80 2.38
CA LYS A 96 -2.24 14.02 1.16
C LYS A 96 -3.53 13.83 0.39
N ASP A 97 -3.44 13.98 -0.93
CA ASP A 97 -4.52 13.64 -1.86
C ASP A 97 -4.51 12.15 -2.21
N ILE A 98 -5.71 11.61 -2.47
CA ILE A 98 -5.88 10.22 -2.87
C ILE A 98 -5.97 10.14 -4.39
N MET A 99 -5.05 9.38 -4.97
CA MET A 99 -5.00 9.15 -6.41
C MET A 99 -6.23 8.38 -6.90
N THR A 100 -6.82 8.87 -7.97
CA THR A 100 -7.92 8.18 -8.65
C THR A 100 -7.42 6.95 -9.41
N PRO A 101 -8.27 5.94 -9.65
CA PRO A 101 -7.90 4.80 -10.49
C PRO A 101 -7.46 5.19 -11.92
N ALA A 102 -7.99 6.30 -12.45
CA ALA A 102 -7.65 6.79 -13.78
C ALA A 102 -6.21 7.33 -13.84
N GLU A 103 -5.79 8.09 -12.83
CA GLU A 103 -4.42 8.61 -12.73
C GLU A 103 -3.41 7.48 -12.58
N LEU A 104 -3.69 6.49 -11.72
CA LEU A 104 -2.81 5.33 -11.57
C LEU A 104 -2.66 4.55 -12.87
N ARG A 105 -3.75 4.36 -13.63
CA ARG A 105 -3.69 3.72 -14.95
C ARG A 105 -2.80 4.49 -15.92
N THR A 106 -2.89 5.82 -15.94
CA THR A 106 -2.01 6.66 -16.78
C THR A 106 -0.55 6.51 -16.37
N ILE A 107 -0.24 6.54 -15.07
CA ILE A 107 1.12 6.35 -14.55
C ILE A 107 1.65 4.96 -14.95
N LEU A 108 0.82 3.93 -14.90
CA LEU A 108 1.21 2.55 -15.20
C LEU A 108 1.12 2.17 -16.70
N GLY A 109 0.77 3.11 -17.59
CA GLY A 109 0.59 2.82 -19.03
C GLY A 109 -0.53 1.82 -19.34
N LEU A 110 -1.53 1.72 -18.45
CA LEU A 110 -2.67 0.81 -18.59
C LEU A 110 -3.75 1.42 -19.48
N LYS A 111 -4.53 0.56 -20.15
CA LYS A 111 -5.70 1.00 -20.92
C LYS A 111 -6.71 1.73 -20.04
N LYS A 112 -7.41 2.70 -20.61
CA LYS A 112 -8.54 3.38 -19.94
C LYS A 112 -9.69 2.39 -19.71
N GLY A 113 -10.41 2.53 -18.59
CA GLY A 113 -11.65 1.78 -18.31
C GLY A 113 -11.81 1.34 -16.86
N TYR A 114 -12.98 0.76 -16.56
CA TYR A 114 -13.36 0.19 -15.27
C TYR A 114 -13.27 -1.35 -15.25
N GLY A 115 -12.33 -1.96 -15.99
CA GLY A 115 -12.24 -3.44 -16.05
C GLY A 115 -11.53 -4.05 -17.26
N SER A 116 -11.04 -3.25 -18.21
CA SER A 116 -10.15 -3.73 -19.28
C SER A 116 -8.74 -3.95 -18.72
N TYR A 117 -8.31 -5.22 -18.68
CA TYR A 117 -6.95 -5.64 -18.31
C TYR A 117 -6.02 -5.60 -19.54
N GLY A 118 -4.73 -5.28 -19.34
CA GLY A 118 -3.69 -5.24 -20.37
C GLY A 118 -2.98 -3.89 -20.50
N VAL A 119 -1.72 -3.92 -20.96
CA VAL A 119 -0.97 -2.72 -21.35
C VAL A 119 -1.53 -2.15 -22.66
N ALA A 120 -1.50 -0.82 -22.81
CA ALA A 120 -1.96 -0.14 -24.02
C ALA A 120 -1.14 -0.55 -25.24
#